data_AF-S7XD04-F1
#
_entry.id   AF-S7XD04-F1
#
_cell.length_a   1.000
_cell.length_b   1.000
_cell.length_c   1.000
_cell.angle_alpha   90.00
_cell.angle_beta   90.00
_cell.angle_gamma   90.00
#
_symmetry.space_group_name_H-M   'P 1'
#
loop_
_entity.id
_entity.type
_entity.pdbx_description
1 polymer ?
#
loop_
_entity_poly.entity_id
_entity_poly.type
_entity_poly.pdbx_seq_one_letter_code
_entity_poly.pdbx_strand_id
1 'polypeptide(L)'
;MKDRIRIMLGNQEIVKRYIGDRLVWSGGGEILLTIEPSGSSGYKATISFFLSNTLIIPNNFDYKQIKSMQADDKPPLSLPGISYLYNDGNYFEIAFVGDDSIGEKIEKYTKKAKIIKFLK
;
A
#
# COMPACT_ATOMS: atom_id res chain seq x y z
N MET A 1 31.58 -4.98 15.14
CA MET A 1 30.11 -4.80 15.29
C MET A 1 29.46 -5.65 14.20
N LYS A 2 28.39 -6.42 14.47
CA LYS A 2 27.73 -7.22 13.44
C LYS A 2 26.81 -6.31 12.63
N ASP A 3 27.22 -5.92 11.43
CA ASP A 3 26.49 -5.00 10.54
C ASP A 3 25.11 -5.51 10.08
N ARG A 4 24.83 -6.80 10.27
CA ARG A 4 23.64 -7.47 9.73
C ARG A 4 23.01 -8.40 10.76
N ILE A 5 21.70 -8.26 10.93
CA ILE A 5 20.86 -9.15 11.72
C ILE A 5 19.92 -9.86 10.75
N ARG A 6 19.93 -11.20 10.79
CA ARG A 6 19.00 -12.05 10.06
C ARG A 6 17.94 -12.53 11.04
N ILE A 7 16.67 -12.29 10.72
CA ILE A 7 15.51 -12.69 11.50
C ILE A 7 14.69 -13.63 10.63
N MET A 8 14.45 -14.85 11.11
CA MET A 8 13.53 -15.77 10.44
C MET A 8 12.11 -15.49 10.91
N LEU A 9 11.21 -15.17 9.99
CA LEU A 9 9.77 -15.04 10.25
C LEU A 9 9.05 -16.13 9.45
N GLY A 10 8.81 -17.27 10.10
CA GLY A 10 8.35 -18.49 9.42
C GLY A 10 9.38 -18.95 8.38
N ASN A 11 8.96 -19.10 7.13
CA ASN A 11 9.83 -19.51 6.01
C ASN A 11 10.50 -18.31 5.29
N GLN A 12 10.32 -17.08 5.78
CA GLN A 12 10.93 -15.88 5.19
C GLN A 12 12.12 -15.39 6.02
N GLU A 13 13.22 -15.06 5.34
CA GLU A 13 14.38 -14.39 5.94
C GLU A 13 14.21 -12.87 5.83
N ILE A 14 14.14 -12.20 6.97
CA ILE A 14 14.17 -10.74 7.07
C ILE A 14 15.59 -10.33 7.42
N VAL A 15 16.22 -9.55 6.54
CA VAL A 15 17.56 -9.00 6.77
C VAL A 15 17.43 -7.54 7.18
N LYS A 16 18.01 -7.20 8.33
CA LYS A 16 18.17 -5.82 8.82
C LYS A 16 19.66 -5.46 8.83
N ARG A 17 20.03 -4.32 8.25
CA ARG A 17 21.40 -3.79 8.30
C ARG A 17 21.46 -2.54 9.17
N TYR A 18 22.46 -2.47 10.03
CA TYR A 18 22.71 -1.33 10.91
C TYR A 18 24.10 -0.73 10.64
N ILE A 19 24.24 0.59 10.82
CA ILE A 19 25.53 1.29 10.93
C ILE A 19 25.50 2.00 12.28
N GLY A 20 26.30 1.54 13.23
CA GLY A 20 26.15 1.93 14.63
C GLY A 20 24.81 1.43 15.20
N ASP A 21 24.05 2.33 15.80
CA ASP A 21 22.68 2.13 16.28
C ASP A 21 21.60 2.42 15.22
N ARG A 22 21.99 2.95 14.05
CA ARG A 22 21.07 3.36 12.98
C ARG A 22 20.73 2.19 12.04
N LEU A 23 19.44 1.87 11.92
CA LEU A 23 18.91 0.96 10.89
C LEU A 23 19.02 1.63 9.51
N VAL A 24 19.77 1.03 8.59
CA VAL A 24 20.02 1.58 7.25
C VAL A 24 19.39 0.76 6.13
N TRP A 25 18.91 -0.45 6.43
CA TRP A 25 18.19 -1.27 5.46
C TRP A 25 17.30 -2.28 6.17
N SER A 26 16.02 -2.28 5.87
CA SER A 26 15.08 -3.35 6.20
C SER A 26 14.58 -3.96 4.90
N GLY A 27 14.92 -5.22 4.63
CA GLY A 27 14.62 -5.91 3.37
C GLY A 27 13.16 -6.28 3.10
N GLY A 28 12.19 -5.59 3.71
CA GLY A 28 10.78 -5.66 3.31
C GLY A 28 10.44 -4.40 2.55
N GLY A 29 9.84 -4.52 1.35
CA GLY A 29 9.39 -3.36 0.57
C GLY A 29 8.68 -2.35 1.47
N GLU A 30 9.07 -1.08 1.39
CA GLU A 30 8.58 -0.06 2.32
C GLU A 30 7.08 0.15 2.06
N ILE A 31 6.26 -0.26 3.02
CA ILE A 31 4.81 -0.08 2.98
C ILE A 31 4.52 1.37 3.39
N LEU A 32 3.98 2.15 2.47
CA LEU A 32 3.57 3.54 2.70
C LEU A 32 2.26 3.64 3.48
N LEU A 33 1.31 2.77 3.14
CA LEU A 33 -0.05 2.78 3.68
C LEU A 33 -0.64 1.37 3.64
N THR A 34 -1.38 1.00 4.69
CA THR A 34 -2.20 -0.22 4.73
C THR A 34 -3.64 0.14 5.07
N ILE A 35 -4.61 -0.43 4.35
CA ILE A 35 -6.04 -0.24 4.56
C ILE A 35 -6.75 -1.60 4.67
N GLU A 36 -7.78 -1.66 5.51
CA GLU A 36 -8.71 -2.80 5.65
C GLU A 36 -10.07 -2.39 5.10
N PRO A 37 -10.34 -2.56 3.79
CA PRO A 37 -11.57 -2.10 3.19
C PRO A 37 -12.75 -3.01 3.56
N SER A 38 -13.91 -2.43 3.82
CA SER A 38 -15.20 -3.15 3.84
C SER A 38 -15.82 -3.27 2.44
N GLY A 39 -15.37 -2.43 1.50
CA GLY A 39 -15.74 -2.49 0.10
C GLY A 39 -14.88 -1.58 -0.76
N SER A 40 -14.93 -1.78 -2.08
CA SER A 40 -14.27 -0.92 -3.08
C SER A 40 -15.21 -0.63 -4.25
N SER A 41 -15.13 0.56 -4.83
CA SER A 41 -15.86 0.95 -6.04
C SER A 41 -14.94 1.74 -6.97
N GLY A 42 -14.91 1.38 -8.26
CA GLY A 42 -14.15 2.08 -9.29
C GLY A 42 -15.08 2.87 -10.20
N TYR A 43 -14.75 4.14 -10.42
CA TYR A 43 -15.39 4.96 -11.45
C TYR A 43 -14.39 5.92 -12.06
N LYS A 44 -14.31 5.93 -13.39
CA LYS A 44 -13.29 6.69 -14.13
C LYS A 44 -11.88 6.33 -13.65
N ALA A 45 -10.95 7.28 -13.70
CA ALA A 45 -9.63 7.14 -13.12
C ALA A 45 -9.62 7.20 -11.58
N THR A 46 -10.68 6.76 -10.89
CA THR A 46 -10.82 6.87 -9.44
C THR A 46 -11.19 5.52 -8.83
N ILE A 47 -10.61 5.21 -7.67
CA ILE A 47 -11.02 4.10 -6.82
C ILE A 47 -11.30 4.62 -5.42
N SER A 48 -12.38 4.12 -4.83
CA SER A 48 -12.74 4.48 -3.46
C SER A 48 -12.95 3.22 -2.62
N PHE A 49 -12.61 3.32 -1.35
CA PHE A 49 -12.67 2.27 -0.35
C PHE A 49 -13.51 2.75 0.82
N PHE A 50 -14.47 1.93 1.21
CA PHE A 50 -15.20 2.12 2.45
C PHE A 50 -14.42 1.46 3.57
N LEU A 51 -14.31 2.15 4.70
CA LEU A 51 -13.52 1.73 5.85
C LEU A 51 -14.49 1.31 6.98
N SER A 52 -14.13 0.27 7.71
CA SER A 52 -14.84 -0.15 8.92
C SER A 52 -13.82 -0.40 10.02
N ASN A 53 -13.93 0.33 11.14
CA ASN A 53 -13.03 0.19 12.30
C ASN A 53 -11.52 0.28 11.94
N THR A 54 -11.15 1.10 10.95
CA THR A 54 -9.81 1.09 10.36
C THR A 54 -8.90 2.15 10.98
N LEU A 55 -7.65 1.77 11.28
CA LEU A 55 -6.56 2.68 11.62
C LEU A 55 -5.67 2.89 10.39
N ILE A 56 -5.69 4.08 9.80
CA ILE A 56 -4.73 4.47 8.77
C ILE A 56 -3.41 4.83 9.49
N ILE A 57 -2.37 4.03 9.27
CA ILE A 57 -1.02 4.26 9.83
C ILE A 57 -0.12 4.81 8.71
N PRO A 58 -0.02 6.14 8.55
CA PRO A 58 0.88 6.72 7.57
C PRO A 58 2.34 6.61 8.07
N ASN A 59 3.20 5.93 7.32
CA ASN A 59 4.65 6.05 7.49
C ASN A 59 5.16 7.14 6.54
N ASN A 60 5.54 8.32 7.03
CA ASN A 60 6.04 9.45 6.20
C ASN A 60 5.24 9.61 4.88
N PHE A 61 3.93 9.75 5.02
CA PHE A 61 2.98 9.57 3.93
C PHE A 61 2.93 10.77 2.98
N ASP A 62 3.68 10.65 1.89
CA ASP A 62 3.48 11.41 0.66
C ASP A 62 2.88 10.45 -0.38
N TYR A 63 1.59 10.61 -0.67
CA TYR A 63 0.87 9.73 -1.58
C TYR A 63 1.47 9.72 -3.00
N LYS A 64 2.23 10.75 -3.39
CA LYS A 64 2.93 10.78 -4.69
C LYS A 64 4.03 9.74 -4.80
N GLN A 65 4.48 9.19 -3.67
CA GLN A 65 5.46 8.11 -3.64
C GLN A 65 4.84 6.74 -3.89
N ILE A 66 3.51 6.58 -3.84
CA ILE A 66 2.86 5.31 -4.15
C ILE A 66 3.10 4.96 -5.63
N LYS A 67 3.70 3.79 -5.87
CA LYS A 67 3.92 3.24 -7.23
C LYS A 67 3.18 1.95 -7.48
N SER A 68 2.83 1.22 -6.43
CA SER A 68 2.10 -0.03 -6.56
C SER A 68 1.19 -0.29 -5.38
N MET A 69 0.24 -1.21 -5.57
CA MET A 69 -0.60 -1.72 -4.51
C MET A 69 -0.61 -3.24 -4.50
N GLN A 70 -0.81 -3.81 -3.31
CA GLN A 70 -0.95 -5.23 -3.10
C GLN A 70 -2.25 -5.52 -2.35
N ALA A 71 -3.14 -6.32 -2.95
CA ALA A 71 -4.34 -6.81 -2.29
C ALA A 71 -4.10 -8.20 -1.71
N ASP A 72 -4.17 -8.34 -0.39
CA ASP A 72 -3.84 -9.54 0.38
C ASP A 72 -2.47 -10.11 -0.03
N ASP A 73 -2.43 -11.36 -0.51
CA ASP A 73 -1.24 -12.06 -0.96
C ASP A 73 -1.07 -12.04 -2.50
N LYS A 74 -1.88 -11.24 -3.22
CA LYS A 74 -1.75 -11.13 -4.68
C LYS A 74 -0.40 -10.48 -5.05
N PRO A 75 0.12 -10.70 -6.27
CA PRO A 75 1.28 -9.95 -6.76
C PRO A 75 0.99 -8.44 -6.80
N PRO A 76 1.96 -7.56 -6.48
CA PRO A 76 1.75 -6.11 -6.55
C PRO A 76 1.32 -5.65 -7.95
N LEU A 77 0.29 -4.81 -7.99
CA LEU A 77 -0.20 -4.12 -9.17
C LEU A 77 0.46 -2.74 -9.26
N SER A 78 1.15 -2.48 -10.37
CA SER A 78 1.69 -1.15 -10.68
C SER A 78 0.55 -0.15 -10.89
N LEU A 79 0.71 1.03 -10.29
CA LEU A 79 -0.26 2.12 -10.33
C LEU A 79 0.27 3.29 -11.17
N PRO A 80 -0.60 3.97 -11.94
CA PRO A 80 -0.25 5.25 -12.55
C PRO A 80 -0.06 6.33 -11.48
N GLY A 81 0.37 7.52 -11.91
CA GLY A 81 0.51 8.67 -11.01
C GLY A 81 -0.81 9.02 -10.32
N ILE A 82 -0.75 9.44 -9.05
CA ILE A 82 -1.92 9.84 -8.28
C ILE A 82 -2.15 11.34 -8.47
N SER A 83 -3.36 11.74 -8.84
CA SER A 83 -3.76 13.14 -9.00
C SER A 83 -4.17 13.75 -7.66
N TYR A 84 -5.05 13.07 -6.91
CA TYR A 84 -5.39 13.44 -5.55
C TYR A 84 -5.75 12.22 -4.70
N LEU A 85 -5.77 12.46 -3.40
CA LEU A 85 -6.22 11.52 -2.39
C LEU A 85 -7.16 12.23 -1.43
N TYR A 86 -8.27 11.58 -1.12
CA TYR A 86 -9.24 12.06 -0.15
C TYR A 86 -9.45 11.02 0.95
N ASN A 87 -9.59 11.48 2.19
CA ASN A 87 -9.83 10.63 3.35
C ASN A 87 -10.60 11.41 4.42
N ASP A 88 -11.74 10.88 4.86
CA ASP A 88 -12.54 11.44 5.96
C ASP A 88 -12.66 10.51 7.18
N GLY A 89 -11.91 9.41 7.18
CA GLY A 89 -11.88 8.41 8.25
C GLY A 89 -12.81 7.22 8.03
N ASN A 90 -13.91 7.38 7.28
CA ASN A 90 -14.81 6.28 6.91
C ASN A 90 -14.73 5.95 5.41
N TYR A 91 -14.20 6.87 4.63
CA TYR A 91 -14.07 6.78 3.20
C TYR A 91 -12.66 7.23 2.79
N PHE A 92 -12.05 6.43 1.92
CA PHE A 92 -10.73 6.70 1.38
C PHE A 92 -10.77 6.57 -0.14
N GLU A 93 -10.36 7.61 -0.85
CA GLU A 93 -10.42 7.69 -2.30
C GLU A 93 -9.08 8.11 -2.89
N ILE A 94 -8.72 7.45 -3.98
CA ILE A 94 -7.54 7.80 -4.79
C ILE A 94 -8.02 8.04 -6.21
N ALA A 95 -7.69 9.21 -6.74
CA ALA A 95 -7.77 9.47 -8.15
C ALA A 95 -6.40 9.38 -8.81
N PHE A 96 -6.37 8.80 -9.98
CA PHE A 96 -5.21 8.55 -10.79
C PHE A 96 -5.17 9.50 -11.98
N VAL A 97 -3.96 9.74 -12.48
CA VAL A 97 -3.71 10.34 -13.78
C VAL A 97 -3.93 9.25 -14.82
N GLY A 98 -4.88 9.43 -15.73
CA GLY A 98 -5.18 8.46 -16.78
C GLY A 98 -6.61 8.51 -17.28
N ASP A 99 -7.02 7.44 -17.96
CA ASP A 99 -8.37 7.25 -18.47
C ASP A 99 -9.23 6.39 -17.52
N ASP A 100 -10.49 6.21 -17.91
CA ASP A 100 -11.51 5.56 -17.10
C ASP A 100 -11.29 4.05 -16.90
N SER A 101 -10.36 3.43 -17.63
CA SER A 101 -10.10 1.99 -17.56
C SER A 101 -9.35 1.57 -16.29
N ILE A 102 -8.63 2.50 -15.65
CA ILE A 102 -7.81 2.18 -14.48
C ILE A 102 -8.66 1.88 -13.24
N GLY A 103 -9.75 2.63 -13.02
CA GLY A 103 -10.64 2.43 -11.87
C GLY A 103 -11.25 1.04 -11.88
N GLU A 104 -11.79 0.60 -13.01
CA GLU A 104 -12.38 -0.74 -13.15
C GLU A 104 -11.34 -1.86 -12.98
N LYS A 105 -10.12 -1.65 -13.53
CA LYS A 105 -9.01 -2.60 -13.37
C LYS A 105 -8.62 -2.76 -11.90
N ILE A 106 -8.48 -1.65 -11.17
CA ILE A 106 -8.13 -1.66 -9.76
C ILE A 106 -9.26 -2.25 -8.93
N GLU A 107 -10.52 -1.89 -9.20
CA GLU A 107 -11.68 -2.44 -8.49
C GLU A 107 -11.72 -3.97 -8.62
N LYS A 108 -11.54 -4.50 -9.84
CA LYS A 108 -11.46 -5.96 -10.05
C LYS A 108 -10.31 -6.58 -9.27
N TYR A 109 -9.16 -5.91 -9.20
CA TYR A 109 -8.00 -6.36 -8.44
C TYR A 109 -8.23 -6.35 -6.93
N THR A 110 -8.94 -5.35 -6.40
CA THR A 110 -9.22 -5.18 -4.96
C THR A 110 -10.51 -5.85 -4.50
N LYS A 111 -11.31 -6.38 -5.43
CA LYS A 111 -12.59 -7.01 -5.11
C LYS A 111 -12.41 -8.13 -4.08
N LYS A 112 -13.14 -8.02 -2.97
CA LYS A 112 -13.09 -8.93 -1.80
C LYS A 112 -11.74 -8.98 -1.08
N ALA A 113 -10.84 -8.03 -1.33
CA ALA A 113 -9.59 -7.94 -0.58
C ALA A 113 -9.88 -7.63 0.89
N LYS A 114 -9.15 -8.26 1.81
CA LYS A 114 -9.26 -7.96 3.25
C LYS A 114 -8.27 -6.87 3.66
N ILE A 115 -7.09 -6.87 3.04
CA ILE A 115 -6.01 -5.92 3.29
C ILE A 115 -5.52 -5.39 1.95
N ILE A 116 -5.32 -4.08 1.85
CA ILE A 116 -4.64 -3.45 0.71
C ILE A 116 -3.45 -2.66 1.22
N LYS A 117 -2.28 -2.92 0.65
CA LYS A 117 -1.01 -2.26 0.97
C LYS A 117 -0.60 -1.40 -0.21
N PHE A 118 -0.25 -0.14 0.03
CA PHE A 118 0.36 0.73 -0.97
C PHE A 118 1.87 0.82 -0.71
N LEU A 119 2.63 0.69 -1.79
CA LEU A 119 4.09 0.56 -1.76
C LEU A 119 4.73 1.65 -2.61
N LYS A 120 5.98 2.01 -2.27
CA LYS A 120 6.84 2.85 -3.11
C LYS A 120 7.21 2.21 -4.45
#